data_AF-A0A924YWT1-F1
#
_entry.id   AF-A0A924YWT1-F1
#
_cell.length_a   1.000
_cell.length_b   1.000
_cell.length_c   1.000
_cell.angle_alpha   90.00
_cell.angle_beta   90.00
_cell.angle_gamma   90.00
#
_symmetry.space_group_name_H-M   'P 1'
#
loop_
_entity.id
_entity.type
_entity.pdbx_description
1 polymer ?
#
loop_
_entity_poly.entity_id
_entity_poly.type
_entity_poly.pdbx_seq_one_letter_code
_entity_poly.pdbx_strand_id
1 'polypeptide(L)'
;MKLQKLPLILLFSAVLLGGFVYFSELRKESQPPAAKTDSKSIFALKEDDIQAFTIQTLKQTLKFEQIPMAIPAGQAGLKKTSSWQMIAPQKTTADEATVAFLLNLMATATSDRSLPTPISRKAEFGLEPPFATIEAKTSNQTHRLILGKPNFNRQFLYALADPVENPTQDLAVLQVSIEFQNALDRPLSDWKQVKEKPKPSPSSTPRLK
;
A
#
# COMPACT_ATOMS: atom_id res chain seq x y z
N MET A 1 2.00 -17.76 -67.01
CA MET A 1 2.07 -16.29 -66.81
C MET A 1 3.48 -15.94 -66.32
N LYS A 2 4.19 -15.05 -67.02
CA LYS A 2 5.57 -14.66 -66.72
C LYS A 2 5.52 -13.61 -65.60
N LEU A 3 5.62 -14.06 -64.34
CA LEU A 3 5.63 -13.16 -63.19
C LEU A 3 6.78 -12.15 -63.35
N GLN A 4 6.44 -10.88 -63.50
CA GLN A 4 7.42 -9.81 -63.58
C GLN A 4 8.21 -9.79 -62.27
N LYS A 5 9.53 -9.67 -62.33
CA LYS A 5 10.39 -9.72 -61.13
C LYS A 5 10.06 -8.58 -60.14
N LEU A 6 9.50 -7.48 -60.64
CA LEU A 6 9.19 -6.26 -59.87
C LEU A 6 8.10 -6.45 -58.77
N PRO A 7 6.89 -6.98 -59.06
CA PRO A 7 5.90 -7.26 -58.01
C PRO A 7 6.37 -8.32 -57.01
N LEU A 8 7.23 -9.26 -57.44
CA LEU A 8 7.77 -10.29 -56.54
C LEU A 8 8.75 -9.70 -55.53
N ILE A 9 9.60 -8.76 -55.95
CA ILE A 9 10.51 -8.02 -55.06
C ILE A 9 9.71 -7.15 -54.07
N LEU A 10 8.64 -6.50 -54.53
CA LEU A 10 7.79 -5.68 -53.69
C LEU A 10 7.08 -6.53 -52.62
N LEU A 11 6.55 -7.69 -52.99
CA LEU A 11 5.92 -8.63 -52.07
C LEU A 11 6.91 -9.12 -51.01
N PHE A 12 8.13 -9.45 -51.43
CA PHE A 12 9.18 -9.92 -50.51
C PHE A 12 9.59 -8.82 -49.51
N SER A 13 9.72 -7.58 -49.97
CA SER A 13 9.95 -6.43 -49.08
C SER A 13 8.80 -6.22 -48.10
N ALA A 14 7.55 -6.30 -48.55
CA ALA A 14 6.39 -6.13 -47.68
C ALA A 14 6.34 -7.17 -46.55
N VAL A 15 6.67 -8.44 -46.87
CA VAL A 15 6.76 -9.51 -45.85
C VAL A 15 7.92 -9.28 -44.88
N LEU A 16 9.08 -8.84 -45.38
CA LEU A 16 10.23 -8.51 -44.53
C LEU A 16 9.94 -7.36 -43.55
N LEU A 17 9.34 -6.26 -44.04
CA LEU A 17 8.97 -5.13 -43.19
C LEU A 17 7.85 -5.51 -42.21
N GLY A 18 6.82 -6.23 -42.67
CA GLY A 18 5.74 -6.69 -41.80
C GLY A 18 6.23 -7.62 -40.69
N GLY A 19 7.12 -8.56 -41.02
CA GLY A 19 7.77 -9.43 -40.04
C GLY A 19 8.65 -8.67 -39.06
N PHE A 20 9.40 -7.66 -39.52
CA PHE A 20 10.22 -6.81 -38.66
C PHE A 20 9.36 -6.00 -37.69
N VAL A 21 8.27 -5.39 -38.15
CA VAL A 21 7.34 -4.63 -37.29
C VAL A 21 6.67 -5.57 -36.27
N TYR A 22 6.13 -6.71 -36.71
CA TYR A 22 5.51 -7.70 -35.84
C TYR A 22 6.49 -8.21 -34.77
N PHE A 23 7.73 -8.50 -35.14
CA PHE A 23 8.77 -8.92 -34.19
C PHE A 23 9.19 -7.78 -33.25
N SER A 24 9.18 -6.54 -33.72
CA SER A 24 9.47 -5.36 -32.89
C SER A 24 8.37 -5.06 -31.87
N GLU A 25 7.10 -5.34 -32.21
CA GLU A 25 5.96 -5.21 -31.30
C GLU A 25 5.95 -6.35 -30.26
N LEU A 26 6.20 -7.60 -30.68
CA LEU A 26 6.33 -8.73 -29.75
C LEU A 26 7.49 -8.55 -28.75
N ARG A 27 8.58 -7.88 -29.17
CA ARG A 27 9.67 -7.47 -28.26
C ARG A 27 9.34 -6.28 -27.37
N LYS A 28 8.39 -5.42 -27.74
CA LYS A 28 7.91 -4.31 -26.89
C LYS A 28 6.96 -4.78 -25.78
N GLU A 29 6.29 -5.91 -25.96
CA GLU A 29 5.42 -6.52 -24.94
C GLU A 29 6.20 -7.30 -23.86
N SER A 30 7.49 -7.57 -24.12
CA SER A 30 8.44 -7.81 -23.05
C SER A 30 8.71 -6.45 -22.40
N GLN A 31 7.86 -6.06 -21.45
CA GLN A 31 8.29 -5.14 -20.39
C GLN A 31 9.70 -5.55 -20.02
N PRO A 32 10.69 -4.63 -19.98
CA PRO A 32 12.01 -4.96 -19.46
C PRO A 32 11.75 -5.73 -18.17
N PRO A 33 12.28 -6.96 -17.99
CA PRO A 33 12.08 -7.70 -16.76
C PRO A 33 12.39 -6.71 -15.66
N ALA A 34 11.37 -6.39 -14.86
CA ALA A 34 11.43 -5.32 -13.87
C ALA A 34 12.83 -5.36 -13.30
N ALA A 35 13.60 -4.28 -13.51
CA ALA A 35 14.91 -4.17 -12.90
C ALA A 35 14.70 -4.70 -11.48
N LYS A 36 15.42 -5.77 -11.13
CA LYS A 36 15.48 -6.23 -9.75
C LYS A 36 16.19 -5.10 -9.03
N THR A 37 15.46 -4.01 -8.81
CA THR A 37 15.90 -2.89 -8.04
C THR A 37 16.00 -3.48 -6.66
N ASP A 38 17.17 -3.32 -6.05
CA ASP A 38 17.41 -3.68 -4.66
C ASP A 38 16.53 -2.77 -3.79
N SER A 39 15.21 -2.99 -3.79
CA SER A 39 14.24 -2.22 -3.04
C SER A 39 14.49 -2.53 -1.57
N LYS A 40 14.99 -1.54 -0.83
CA LYS A 40 15.37 -1.73 0.56
C LYS A 40 14.15 -1.52 1.44
N SER A 41 13.97 -2.39 2.44
CA SER A 41 12.98 -2.15 3.49
C SER A 41 13.25 -0.81 4.17
N ILE A 42 12.20 -0.01 4.32
CA ILE A 42 12.26 1.30 4.96
C ILE A 42 12.31 1.14 6.48
N PHE A 43 11.53 0.20 7.01
CA PHE A 43 11.46 -0.09 8.44
C PHE A 43 11.92 -1.52 8.74
N ALA A 44 12.51 -1.71 9.91
CA ALA A 44 12.72 -3.03 10.51
C ALA A 44 11.51 -3.34 11.42
N LEU A 45 10.33 -3.43 10.82
CA LEU A 45 9.05 -3.52 11.50
C LEU A 45 8.34 -4.82 11.14
N LYS A 46 7.74 -5.48 12.13
CA LYS A 46 6.81 -6.60 11.93
C LYS A 46 5.42 -6.16 12.36
N GLU A 47 4.41 -6.60 11.62
CA GLU A 47 3.01 -6.29 11.93
C GLU A 47 2.61 -6.72 13.35
N ASP A 48 3.00 -7.94 13.75
CA ASP A 48 2.68 -8.52 15.07
C ASP A 48 3.27 -7.75 16.26
N ASP A 49 4.34 -6.96 16.03
CA ASP A 49 5.01 -6.19 17.08
C ASP A 49 4.35 -4.82 17.30
N ILE A 50 3.39 -4.42 16.45
CA ILE A 50 2.72 -3.12 16.52
C ILE A 50 1.59 -3.17 17.53
N GLN A 51 1.70 -2.32 18.56
CA GLN A 51 0.75 -2.26 19.68
C GLN A 51 -0.26 -1.14 19.52
N ALA A 52 0.13 -0.05 18.86
CA ALA A 52 -0.71 1.09 18.58
C ALA A 52 -0.30 1.76 17.27
N PHE A 53 -1.24 2.41 16.61
CA PHE A 53 -0.89 3.28 15.49
C PHE A 53 -1.84 4.48 15.39
N THR A 54 -1.33 5.54 14.77
CA THR A 54 -2.05 6.78 14.54
C THR A 54 -1.97 7.17 13.07
N ILE A 55 -3.08 7.61 12.51
CA ILE A 55 -3.16 8.21 11.18
C ILE A 55 -3.58 9.66 11.38
N GLN A 56 -2.79 10.59 10.86
CA GLN A 56 -3.13 12.01 10.80
C GLN A 56 -3.26 12.42 9.34
N THR A 57 -4.42 12.96 8.97
CA THR A 57 -4.67 13.58 7.67
C THR A 57 -5.17 15.00 7.91
N LEU A 58 -5.25 15.81 6.87
CA LEU A 58 -5.88 17.15 6.98
C LEU A 58 -7.35 17.09 7.41
N LYS A 59 -8.03 15.96 7.20
CA LYS A 59 -9.47 15.80 7.49
C LYS A 59 -9.73 15.32 8.91
N GLN A 60 -8.89 14.43 9.43
CA GLN A 60 -9.11 13.73 10.69
C GLN A 60 -7.85 13.05 11.23
N THR A 61 -7.88 12.78 12.53
CA THR A 61 -6.92 11.92 13.23
C THR A 61 -7.61 10.66 13.70
N LEU A 62 -7.08 9.50 13.29
CA LEU A 62 -7.51 8.19 13.75
C LEU A 62 -6.45 7.60 14.66
N LYS A 63 -6.85 7.01 15.78
CA LYS A 63 -5.93 6.36 16.72
C LYS A 63 -6.45 4.97 17.05
N PHE A 64 -5.54 4.00 17.10
CA PHE A 64 -5.87 2.61 17.33
C PHE A 64 -4.88 1.96 18.31
N GLU A 65 -5.40 1.03 19.10
CA GLU A 65 -4.63 0.23 20.05
C GLU A 65 -5.08 -1.22 20.01
N GLN A 66 -4.14 -2.15 20.18
CA GLN A 66 -4.48 -3.56 20.42
C GLN A 66 -5.01 -3.72 21.83
N ILE A 67 -6.17 -4.36 21.95
CA ILE A 67 -6.75 -4.76 23.24
C ILE A 67 -6.73 -6.29 23.36
N PRO A 68 -6.29 -6.85 24.50
CA PRO A 68 -6.39 -8.28 24.75
C PRO A 68 -7.85 -8.75 24.67
N MET A 69 -8.08 -9.86 23.98
CA MET A 69 -9.38 -10.55 23.97
C MET A 69 -9.33 -11.72 24.95
N ALA A 70 -10.40 -11.86 25.75
CA ALA A 70 -10.61 -13.08 26.52
C ALA A 70 -10.96 -14.22 25.56
N ILE A 71 -10.12 -15.26 25.50
CA ILE A 71 -10.46 -16.49 24.78
C ILE A 71 -11.49 -17.25 25.63
N PRO A 72 -12.72 -17.49 25.15
CA PRO A 72 -13.70 -18.26 25.91
C PRO A 72 -13.19 -19.66 26.22
N ALA A 73 -13.38 -20.12 27.45
CA ALA A 73 -13.02 -21.48 27.87
C ALA A 73 -13.66 -22.51 26.91
N GLY A 74 -12.84 -23.34 26.27
CA GLY A 74 -13.27 -24.31 25.26
C GLY A 74 -12.88 -23.99 23.81
N GLN A 75 -12.31 -22.81 23.54
CA GLN A 75 -11.82 -22.41 22.21
C GLN A 75 -10.28 -22.32 22.15
N ALA A 76 -9.59 -23.29 22.75
CA ALA A 76 -8.13 -23.33 22.92
C ALA A 76 -7.29 -23.46 21.61
N GLY A 77 -7.92 -23.28 20.44
CA GLY A 77 -7.25 -23.30 19.13
C GLY A 77 -7.27 -21.96 18.37
N LEU A 78 -7.94 -20.93 18.91
CA LEU A 78 -7.92 -19.61 18.29
C LEU A 78 -6.57 -18.93 18.56
N LYS A 79 -5.79 -18.72 17.49
CA LYS A 79 -4.49 -18.02 17.53
C LYS A 79 -4.59 -16.55 17.95
N LYS A 80 -5.80 -15.95 17.91
CA LYS A 80 -5.99 -14.51 18.06
C LYS A 80 -6.32 -14.15 19.51
N THR A 81 -5.34 -13.58 20.21
CA THR A 81 -5.41 -13.15 21.61
C THR A 81 -5.69 -11.65 21.77
N SER A 82 -5.74 -10.89 20.68
CA SER A 82 -6.00 -9.44 20.68
C SER A 82 -6.89 -9.00 19.53
N SER A 83 -7.58 -7.89 19.72
CA SER A 83 -8.37 -7.21 18.67
C SER A 83 -7.99 -5.74 18.60
N TRP A 84 -8.17 -5.14 17.44
CA TRP A 84 -7.91 -3.72 17.25
C TRP A 84 -9.10 -2.88 17.68
N GLN A 85 -8.84 -1.86 18.50
CA GLN A 85 -9.83 -0.88 18.91
C GLN A 85 -9.43 0.50 18.38
N MET A 86 -10.35 1.18 17.72
CA MET A 86 -10.24 2.62 17.47
C MET A 86 -10.51 3.35 18.79
N ILE A 87 -9.60 4.23 19.21
CA ILE A 87 -9.75 5.07 20.41
C ILE A 87 -10.16 6.51 20.05
N ALA A 88 -9.85 6.97 18.84
CA ALA A 88 -10.24 8.28 18.33
C ALA A 88 -10.57 8.19 16.82
N PRO A 89 -11.55 8.96 16.31
CA PRO A 89 -12.33 9.99 17.02
C PRO A 89 -13.44 9.44 17.94
N GLN A 90 -13.74 8.15 17.83
CA GLN A 90 -14.73 7.48 18.68
C GLN A 90 -14.21 6.11 19.11
N LYS A 91 -14.57 5.69 20.33
CA LYS A 91 -14.18 4.37 20.83
C LYS A 91 -15.06 3.28 20.22
N THR A 92 -14.48 2.40 19.40
CA THR A 92 -15.20 1.30 18.73
C THR A 92 -14.25 0.20 18.29
N THR A 93 -14.75 -1.03 18.13
CA THR A 93 -13.97 -2.09 17.49
C THR A 93 -13.63 -1.69 16.07
N ALA A 94 -12.35 -1.84 15.71
CA ALA A 94 -11.85 -1.53 14.39
C ALA A 94 -12.12 -2.68 13.42
N ASP A 95 -12.17 -2.37 12.12
CA ASP A 95 -12.19 -3.39 11.09
C ASP A 95 -10.81 -4.04 10.97
N GLU A 96 -10.73 -5.32 11.33
CA GLU A 96 -9.48 -6.07 11.43
C GLU A 96 -8.75 -6.16 10.07
N ALA A 97 -9.49 -6.31 8.97
CA ALA A 97 -8.90 -6.41 7.64
C ALA A 97 -8.31 -5.08 7.16
N THR A 98 -9.01 -3.98 7.42
CA THR A 98 -8.57 -2.62 7.07
C THR A 98 -7.33 -2.24 7.89
N VAL A 99 -7.31 -2.58 9.18
CA VAL A 99 -6.12 -2.37 10.03
C VAL A 99 -4.94 -3.21 9.53
N ALA A 100 -5.14 -4.52 9.34
CA ALA A 100 -4.08 -5.42 8.87
C ALA A 100 -3.48 -4.97 7.53
N PHE A 101 -4.32 -4.49 6.61
CA PHE A 101 -3.85 -3.96 5.33
C PHE A 101 -2.86 -2.79 5.51
N LEU A 102 -3.19 -1.80 6.35
CA LEU A 102 -2.30 -0.66 6.59
C LEU A 102 -1.00 -1.08 7.31
N LEU A 103 -1.11 -1.96 8.32
CA LEU A 103 0.06 -2.40 9.09
C LEU A 103 0.99 -3.26 8.24
N ASN A 104 0.45 -4.12 7.38
CA ASN A 104 1.24 -4.85 6.41
C ASN A 104 1.92 -3.91 5.42
N LEU A 105 1.24 -2.86 4.93
CA LEU A 105 1.89 -1.84 4.09
C LEU A 105 3.06 -1.18 4.83
N MET A 106 2.92 -0.90 6.13
CA MET A 106 4.00 -0.33 6.93
C MET A 106 5.17 -1.29 7.12
N ALA A 107 4.89 -2.55 7.46
CA ALA A 107 5.90 -3.58 7.69
C ALA A 107 6.65 -3.99 6.41
N THR A 108 5.98 -3.92 5.25
CA THR A 108 6.54 -4.29 3.95
C THR A 108 6.95 -3.09 3.10
N ALA A 109 6.93 -1.88 3.68
CA ALA A 109 7.29 -0.66 2.97
C ALA A 109 8.72 -0.74 2.45
N THR A 110 8.90 -0.70 1.14
CA THR A 110 10.20 -0.60 0.49
C THR A 110 10.32 0.71 -0.28
N SER A 111 11.57 1.15 -0.46
CA SER A 111 11.92 2.22 -1.38
C SER A 111 13.26 1.87 -2.01
N ASP A 112 13.43 2.22 -3.27
CA ASP A 112 14.65 1.94 -4.01
C ASP A 112 15.81 2.81 -3.49
N ARG A 113 15.88 4.05 -3.97
CA ARG A 113 16.87 5.04 -3.53
C ARG A 113 16.17 6.30 -3.06
N SER A 114 16.71 6.89 -2.00
CA SER A 114 16.30 8.22 -1.57
C SER A 114 16.80 9.27 -2.57
N LEU A 115 16.05 10.37 -2.65
CA LEU A 115 16.39 11.58 -3.37
C LEU A 115 16.94 12.59 -2.35
N PRO A 116 18.26 12.86 -2.33
CA PRO A 116 18.82 13.92 -1.50
C PRO A 116 18.18 15.25 -1.88
N THR A 117 17.50 15.87 -0.93
CA THR A 117 16.65 17.03 -1.19
C THR A 117 16.92 18.12 -0.16
N PRO A 118 17.31 19.34 -0.57
CA PRO A 118 17.43 20.46 0.35
C PRO A 118 16.13 20.70 1.12
N ILE A 119 16.24 20.99 2.42
CA ILE A 119 15.07 21.19 3.31
C ILE A 119 14.11 22.25 2.75
N SER A 120 14.65 23.31 2.13
CA SER A 120 13.87 24.38 1.49
C SER A 120 12.95 23.91 0.36
N ARG A 121 13.21 22.74 -0.23
CA ARG A 121 12.42 22.15 -1.31
C ARG A 121 11.41 21.12 -0.84
N LYS A 122 11.25 20.89 0.46
CA LYS A 122 10.33 19.91 1.05
C LYS A 122 8.88 20.05 0.53
N ALA A 123 8.40 21.29 0.37
CA ALA A 123 7.06 21.59 -0.15
C ALA A 123 6.86 21.11 -1.60
N GLU A 124 7.91 21.05 -2.42
CA GLU A 124 7.82 20.57 -3.81
C GLU A 124 7.39 19.11 -3.90
N PHE A 125 7.59 18.33 -2.83
CA PHE A 125 7.21 16.92 -2.73
C PHE A 125 5.87 16.73 -2.00
N GLY A 126 5.18 17.83 -1.65
CA GLY A 126 3.94 17.80 -0.88
C GLY A 126 4.14 17.30 0.55
N LEU A 127 5.34 17.47 1.12
CA LEU A 127 5.66 17.10 2.50
C LEU A 127 5.44 18.26 3.49
N GLU A 128 4.99 19.42 2.99
CA GLU A 128 4.69 20.62 3.76
C GLU A 128 3.56 21.43 3.09
N PRO A 129 2.29 21.27 3.53
CA PRO A 129 1.82 20.26 4.49
C PRO A 129 1.83 18.85 3.87
N PRO A 130 2.00 17.79 4.67
CA PRO A 130 1.91 16.41 4.18
C PRO A 130 0.46 16.01 3.86
N PHE A 131 0.31 15.03 2.96
CA PHE A 131 -0.96 14.36 2.70
C PHE A 131 -1.45 13.62 3.95
N ALA A 132 -0.54 12.85 4.57
CA ALA A 132 -0.82 12.13 5.79
C ALA A 132 0.47 11.82 6.57
N THR A 133 0.31 11.56 7.87
CA THR A 133 1.36 11.02 8.73
C THR A 133 0.83 9.76 9.38
N ILE A 134 1.58 8.66 9.28
CA ILE A 134 1.31 7.41 9.98
C ILE A 134 2.38 7.22 11.04
N GLU A 135 1.96 6.94 12.28
CA GLU A 135 2.86 6.56 13.36
C GLU A 135 2.50 5.17 13.85
N ALA A 136 3.44 4.23 13.81
CA ALA A 136 3.29 2.87 14.32
C ALA A 136 4.19 2.68 15.54
N LYS A 137 3.57 2.35 16.68
CA LYS A 137 4.26 2.17 17.95
C LYS A 137 4.41 0.68 18.27
N THR A 138 5.65 0.29 18.52
CA THR A 138 6.03 -1.03 19.04
C THR A 138 6.43 -0.90 20.52
N SER A 139 6.82 -2.00 21.15
CA SER A 139 7.33 -1.97 22.54
C SER A 139 8.60 -1.12 22.69
N ASN A 140 9.43 -1.04 21.64
CA ASN A 140 10.78 -0.50 21.73
C ASN A 140 10.92 0.86 21.03
N GLN A 141 10.14 1.09 19.98
CA GLN A 141 10.28 2.27 19.12
C GLN A 141 8.96 2.69 18.47
N THR A 142 8.90 3.93 18.02
CA THR A 142 7.82 4.45 17.19
C THR A 142 8.40 4.77 15.80
N HIS A 143 7.82 4.16 14.77
CA HIS A 143 8.12 4.49 13.38
C HIS A 143 7.13 5.51 12.86
N ARG A 144 7.63 6.51 12.13
CA ARG A 144 6.83 7.58 11.54
C ARG A 144 7.06 7.63 10.04
N LEU A 145 5.99 7.53 9.27
CA LEU A 145 5.99 7.75 7.83
C LEU A 145 5.17 8.99 7.50
N ILE A 146 5.84 10.02 6.96
CA ILE A 146 5.22 11.23 6.46
C ILE A 146 5.04 11.07 4.96
N LEU A 147 3.79 11.11 4.50
CA LEU A 147 3.40 10.92 3.10
C LEU A 147 3.13 12.27 2.44
N GLY A 148 3.73 12.48 1.28
CA GLY A 148 3.55 13.65 0.44
C GLY A 148 2.63 13.39 -0.75
N LYS A 149 2.85 14.13 -1.84
CA LYS A 149 2.04 14.00 -3.05
C LYS A 149 2.49 12.80 -3.92
N PRO A 150 1.63 12.31 -4.82
CA PRO A 150 2.04 11.36 -5.84
C PRO A 150 3.12 11.92 -6.77
N ASN A 151 3.98 11.02 -7.25
CA ASN A 151 4.88 11.32 -8.36
C ASN A 151 4.10 11.49 -9.68
N PHE A 152 4.79 11.89 -10.77
CA PHE A 152 4.14 12.26 -12.03
C PHE A 152 3.27 11.15 -12.63
N ASN A 153 3.72 9.89 -12.59
CA ASN A 153 2.98 8.74 -13.12
C ASN A 153 2.02 8.12 -12.09
N ARG A 154 1.92 8.69 -10.89
CA ARG A 154 1.05 8.27 -9.78
C ARG A 154 1.24 6.82 -9.32
N GLN A 155 2.41 6.24 -9.54
CA GLN A 155 2.74 4.89 -9.05
C GLN A 155 3.26 4.92 -7.61
N PHE A 156 3.84 6.05 -7.21
CA PHE A 156 4.45 6.21 -5.89
C PHE A 156 4.04 7.54 -5.25
N LEU A 157 4.09 7.58 -3.93
CA LEU A 157 4.04 8.80 -3.12
C LEU A 157 5.46 9.17 -2.68
N TYR A 158 5.77 10.46 -2.66
CA TYR A 158 6.95 10.91 -1.93
C TYR A 158 6.76 10.74 -0.43
N ALA A 159 7.81 10.37 0.29
CA ALA A 159 7.72 10.16 1.73
C ALA A 159 9.00 10.50 2.49
N LEU A 160 8.87 10.70 3.80
CA LEU A 160 9.97 10.70 4.76
C LEU A 160 9.70 9.62 5.80
N ALA A 161 10.69 8.78 6.06
CA ALA A 161 10.64 7.74 7.07
C ALA A 161 11.54 8.12 8.24
N ASP A 162 11.01 8.00 9.47
CA ASP A 162 11.66 8.36 10.73
C ASP A 162 12.44 9.69 10.65
N PRO A 163 11.84 10.79 10.14
CA PRO A 163 12.56 12.04 9.98
C PRO A 163 12.93 12.63 11.34
N VAL A 164 14.18 13.05 11.46
CA VAL A 164 14.69 13.81 12.61
C VAL A 164 13.93 15.13 12.73
N GLU A 165 13.62 15.52 13.96
CA GLU A 165 13.01 16.82 14.22
C GLU A 165 14.02 17.93 13.95
N ASN A 166 13.63 18.93 13.14
CA ASN A 166 14.48 20.05 12.72
C ASN A 166 15.79 19.60 12.04
N PRO A 167 15.70 18.98 10.84
CA PRO A 167 16.88 18.54 10.11
C PRO A 167 17.80 19.73 9.79
N THR A 168 19.11 19.50 9.86
CA THR A 168 20.15 20.47 9.45
C THR A 168 20.84 20.07 8.15
N GLN A 169 20.48 18.90 7.61
CA GLN A 169 21.02 18.31 6.39
C GLN A 169 19.89 18.05 5.39
N ASP A 170 20.27 17.71 4.16
CA ASP A 170 19.33 17.32 3.12
C ASP A 170 18.43 16.15 3.57
N LEU A 171 17.17 16.25 3.20
CA LEU A 171 16.16 15.23 3.43
C LEU A 171 16.40 14.06 2.49
N ALA A 172 16.31 12.85 3.03
CA ALA A 172 16.26 11.62 2.24
C ALA A 172 14.82 11.36 1.80
N VAL A 173 14.36 11.99 0.71
CA VAL A 173 13.00 11.80 0.22
C VAL A 173 12.87 10.44 -0.46
N LEU A 174 11.97 9.60 0.03
CA LEU A 174 11.70 8.25 -0.47
C LEU A 174 10.53 8.25 -1.46
N GLN A 175 10.38 7.13 -2.18
CA GLN A 175 9.19 6.83 -2.96
C GLN A 175 8.55 5.54 -2.44
N VAL A 176 7.32 5.62 -1.95
CA VAL A 176 6.56 4.50 -1.40
C VAL A 176 5.34 4.20 -2.24
N SER A 177 4.82 2.98 -2.15
CA SER A 177 3.66 2.53 -2.94
C SER A 177 2.47 3.48 -2.83
N ILE A 178 1.77 3.71 -3.95
CA ILE A 178 0.50 4.45 -3.98
C ILE A 178 -0.60 3.80 -3.11
N GLU A 179 -0.45 2.52 -2.75
CA GLU A 179 -1.39 1.82 -1.88
C GLU A 179 -1.56 2.47 -0.49
N PHE A 180 -0.57 3.25 -0.03
CA PHE A 180 -0.73 4.08 1.17
C PHE A 180 -1.85 5.12 0.98
N GLN A 181 -1.92 5.78 -0.17
CA GLN A 181 -3.01 6.72 -0.43
C GLN A 181 -4.36 5.99 -0.44
N ASN A 182 -4.44 4.85 -1.14
CA ASN A 182 -5.66 4.04 -1.20
C ASN A 182 -6.12 3.56 0.19
N ALA A 183 -5.18 3.19 1.07
CA ALA A 183 -5.48 2.81 2.45
C ALA A 183 -6.08 3.97 3.24
N LEU A 184 -5.58 5.20 3.04
CA LEU A 184 -5.90 6.36 3.86
C LEU A 184 -7.10 7.19 3.35
N ASP A 185 -7.42 7.12 2.05
CA ASP A 185 -8.59 7.81 1.47
C ASP A 185 -9.93 7.15 1.83
N ARG A 186 -9.91 6.08 2.65
CA ARG A 186 -11.11 5.36 3.12
C ARG A 186 -11.98 6.22 4.04
N PRO A 187 -13.32 6.13 3.94
CA PRO A 187 -14.21 6.80 4.88
C PRO A 187 -14.07 6.21 6.29
N LEU A 188 -14.37 7.01 7.30
CA LEU A 188 -14.29 6.61 8.71
C LEU A 188 -15.10 5.33 9.04
N SER A 189 -16.15 5.02 8.28
CA SER A 189 -16.95 3.80 8.44
C SER A 189 -16.16 2.52 8.20
N ASP A 190 -15.25 2.53 7.22
CA ASP A 190 -14.51 1.35 6.78
C ASP A 190 -13.48 0.91 7.81
N TRP A 191 -13.06 1.85 8.67
CA TRP A 191 -12.17 1.58 9.79
C TRP A 191 -12.88 0.94 10.99
N LYS A 192 -14.20 0.75 10.95
CA LYS A 192 -15.01 0.22 12.04
C LYS A 192 -15.54 -1.15 11.64
N GLN A 193 -15.56 -2.07 12.60
CA GLN A 193 -16.13 -3.40 12.36
C GLN A 193 -17.60 -3.27 11.94
N VAL A 194 -17.93 -3.79 10.76
CA VAL A 194 -19.32 -3.93 10.33
C VAL A 194 -19.95 -5.04 11.15
N LYS A 195 -21.01 -4.74 11.90
CA LYS A 195 -21.83 -5.80 12.52
C LYS A 195 -22.47 -6.61 11.39
N GLU A 196 -22.00 -7.84 11.17
CA GLU A 196 -22.66 -8.76 10.24
C GLU A 196 -24.14 -8.91 10.64
N LYS A 197 -25.06 -8.70 9.69
CA LYS A 197 -26.45 -9.10 9.87
C LYS A 197 -26.46 -10.63 9.95
N PRO A 198 -27.13 -11.26 10.93
CA PRO A 198 -27.16 -12.71 11.05
C PRO A 198 -27.68 -13.32 9.75
N LYS A 199 -26.88 -14.25 9.19
CA LYS A 199 -27.25 -15.04 8.02
C LYS A 199 -28.54 -15.79 8.35
N PRO A 200 -29.60 -15.71 7.53
CA PRO A 200 -30.83 -16.45 7.81
C PRO A 200 -30.49 -17.94 7.92
N SER A 201 -30.77 -18.51 9.09
CA SER A 201 -30.60 -19.94 9.35
C SER A 201 -31.41 -20.72 8.31
N PRO A 202 -30.87 -21.79 7.69
CA PRO A 202 -31.63 -22.59 6.75
C PRO A 202 -32.87 -23.14 7.47
N SER A 203 -34.05 -22.70 7.02
CA SER A 203 -35.33 -23.16 7.53
C SER A 203 -35.43 -24.67 7.30
N SER A 204 -35.39 -25.44 8.37
CA SER A 204 -35.68 -26.87 8.35
C SER A 204 -37.15 -27.05 7.99
N THR A 205 -37.42 -27.34 6.72
CA THR A 205 -38.77 -27.69 6.27
C THR A 205 -39.17 -29.01 6.95
N PRO A 206 -40.27 -29.08 7.71
CA PRO A 206 -40.72 -30.32 8.30
C PRO A 206 -41.22 -31.23 7.18
N ARG A 207 -40.60 -32.42 7.06
CA ARG A 207 -41.12 -33.48 6.18
C ARG A 207 -42.37 -34.04 6.85
N LEU A 208 -43.55 -33.67 6.34
CA LEU A 208 -44.83 -34.25 6.74
C LEU A 208 -44.80 -35.77 6.50
N LYS A 209 -45.23 -36.51 7.53
CA LYS A 209 -45.38 -37.96 7.52
C LYS A 209 -46.55 -38.39 6.64
#